data_AF-A0A6G2VBV0-F1
#
_entry.id   AF-A0A6G2VBV0-F1
#
_cell.length_a   1.000
_cell.length_b   1.000
_cell.length_c   1.000
_cell.angle_alpha   90.00
_cell.angle_beta   90.00
_cell.angle_gamma   90.00
#
_symmetry.space_group_name_H-M   'P 1'
#
loop_
_entity.id
_entity.type
_entity.pdbx_description
1 polymer ?
#
loop_
_entity_poly.entity_id
_entity_poly.type
_entity_poly.pdbx_seq_one_letter_code
_entity_poly.pdbx_strand_id
1 'polypeptide(L)'
;MSALIAEDEIVHEVDLVWLEDITVLDYVRQSLDRLPTRRGKPAYHRDGRMVGYALLGPKAKPSRSSGTFRRRVFWLLPHDRDTEPDGLYARGAPAEAVDVRTLAPGSKGHKTERSEGGPMSSAAARELQP
;
A
#
# COMPACT_ATOMS: atom_id res chain seq x y z
N MET A 1 5.44 12.57 4.78
CA MET A 1 4.33 12.27 5.71
C MET A 1 3.15 11.77 4.89
N SER A 2 2.88 10.47 4.89
CA SER A 2 1.68 9.93 4.22
C SER A 2 0.55 9.95 5.22
N ALA A 3 -0.44 10.82 4.98
CA ALA A 3 -1.79 10.60 5.46
C ALA A 3 -2.34 9.31 4.81
N LEU A 4 -3.30 8.68 5.47
CA LEU A 4 -4.08 7.59 4.88
C LEU A 4 -4.62 8.04 3.51
N ILE A 5 -4.42 7.22 2.48
CA ILE A 5 -4.93 7.50 1.13
C ILE A 5 -6.45 7.40 1.15
N ALA A 6 -7.14 8.42 0.62
CA ALA A 6 -8.57 8.42 0.42
C ALA A 6 -8.94 7.84 -0.96
N GLU A 7 -10.10 7.21 -1.07
CA GLU A 7 -10.50 6.50 -2.31
C GLU A 7 -10.76 7.46 -3.48
N ASP A 8 -11.18 8.69 -3.21
CA ASP A 8 -11.33 9.74 -4.22
C ASP A 8 -9.99 10.15 -4.85
N GLU A 9 -8.87 9.97 -4.13
CA GLU A 9 -7.52 10.23 -4.65
C GLU A 9 -7.05 9.15 -5.64
N ILE A 10 -7.71 7.98 -5.65
CA ILE A 10 -7.34 6.82 -6.46
C ILE A 10 -8.45 6.33 -7.40
N VAL A 11 -9.61 7.00 -7.43
CA VAL A 11 -10.80 6.63 -8.24
C VAL A 11 -10.54 6.52 -9.75
N HIS A 12 -9.43 7.09 -10.24
CA HIS A 12 -9.05 7.03 -11.65
C HIS A 12 -7.99 5.98 -11.98
N GLU A 13 -7.61 5.15 -11.01
CA GLU A 13 -6.80 3.97 -11.28
C GLU A 13 -7.59 2.99 -12.15
N VAL A 14 -6.90 2.38 -13.10
CA VAL A 14 -7.49 1.38 -14.01
C VAL A 14 -6.84 0.01 -13.88
N ASP A 15 -5.63 -0.04 -13.33
CA ASP A 15 -4.88 -1.27 -13.17
C ASP A 15 -3.77 -1.10 -12.14
N LEU A 16 -3.35 -2.21 -11.50
CA LEU A 16 -2.20 -2.28 -10.61
C LEU A 16 -1.14 -3.18 -11.25
N VAL A 17 0.04 -2.63 -11.51
CA VAL A 17 1.16 -3.38 -12.08
C VAL A 17 2.08 -3.81 -10.95
N TRP A 18 2.29 -5.12 -10.85
CA TRP A 18 3.20 -5.75 -9.89
C TRP A 18 4.53 -6.11 -10.58
N LEU A 19 5.64 -5.81 -9.92
CA LEU A 19 6.99 -6.04 -10.44
C LEU A 19 7.61 -7.34 -9.93
N GLU A 20 6.92 -8.02 -9.02
CA GLU A 20 7.29 -9.27 -8.38
C GLU A 20 6.03 -10.04 -7.95
N ASP A 21 6.21 -11.27 -7.45
CA ASP A 21 5.11 -12.06 -6.91
C ASP A 21 4.66 -11.51 -5.56
N ILE A 22 3.47 -10.92 -5.52
CA ILE A 22 2.88 -10.37 -4.31
C ILE A 22 2.16 -11.40 -3.45
N THR A 23 1.92 -12.61 -3.94
CA THR A 23 1.13 -13.63 -3.22
C THR A 23 1.81 -14.11 -1.94
N VAL A 24 3.14 -13.98 -1.89
CA VAL A 24 3.99 -14.31 -0.74
C VAL A 24 4.07 -13.18 0.30
N LEU A 25 3.64 -11.96 -0.04
CA LEU A 25 3.78 -10.78 0.82
C LEU A 25 2.56 -10.63 1.74
N ASP A 26 2.78 -10.46 3.03
CA ASP A 26 1.71 -10.21 4.01
C ASP A 26 1.03 -8.85 3.81
N TYR A 27 1.83 -7.86 3.44
CA TYR A 27 1.38 -6.53 3.14
C TYR A 27 2.33 -5.86 2.16
N VAL A 28 1.87 -4.74 1.59
CA VAL A 28 2.73 -3.73 0.98
C VAL A 28 2.45 -2.39 1.62
N ARG A 29 3.45 -1.50 1.64
CA ARG A 29 3.23 -0.09 1.96
C ARG A 29 2.71 0.63 0.72
N GLN A 30 1.85 1.63 0.88
CA GLN A 30 1.37 2.46 -0.22
C GLN A 30 1.65 3.95 0.00
N SER A 31 1.91 4.67 -1.08
CA SER A 31 1.99 6.14 -1.08
C SER A 31 1.48 6.73 -2.39
N LEU A 32 1.11 8.02 -2.38
CA LEU A 32 0.82 8.78 -3.59
C LEU A 32 2.01 9.63 -4.02
N ASP A 33 2.55 9.31 -5.19
CA ASP A 33 3.70 9.97 -5.78
C ASP A 33 3.26 10.94 -6.86
N ARG A 34 3.98 12.05 -7.02
CA ARG A 34 3.76 13.03 -8.10
C ARG A 34 4.61 12.65 -9.30
N LEU A 35 3.96 12.16 -10.36
CA LEU A 35 4.64 11.64 -11.56
C LEU A 35 4.24 12.40 -12.82
N PRO A 36 5.13 12.59 -13.79
CA PRO A 36 4.84 13.33 -15.02
C PRO A 36 3.88 12.59 -15.96
N THR A 37 3.70 11.28 -15.77
CA THR A 37 2.92 10.42 -16.68
C THR A 37 1.85 9.62 -15.94
N ARG A 38 0.73 9.35 -16.63
CA ARG A 38 -0.34 8.44 -16.16
C ARG A 38 0.07 6.97 -16.12
N ARG A 39 1.07 6.60 -16.93
CA ARG A 39 1.47 5.22 -17.24
C ARG A 39 2.98 5.06 -17.22
N GLY A 40 3.43 3.81 -17.31
CA GLY A 40 4.84 3.43 -17.24
C GLY A 40 5.35 3.32 -15.80
N LYS A 41 6.49 2.63 -15.66
CA LYS A 41 7.16 2.43 -14.37
C LYS A 41 7.63 3.78 -13.82
N PRO A 42 7.18 4.18 -12.61
CA PRO A 42 7.69 5.39 -11.97
C PRO A 42 9.20 5.31 -11.73
N ALA A 43 9.89 6.44 -11.81
CA ALA A 43 11.24 6.52 -11.27
C ALA A 43 11.16 6.41 -9.73
N TYR A 44 12.00 5.59 -9.13
CA TYR A 44 11.93 5.25 -7.70
C TYR A 44 13.28 5.49 -7.05
N HIS A 45 13.31 6.39 -6.07
CA HIS A 45 14.54 6.88 -5.43
C HIS A 45 14.40 6.90 -3.91
N ARG A 46 13.61 5.98 -3.35
CA ARG A 46 13.40 5.86 -1.91
C ARG A 46 14.22 4.69 -1.40
N ASP A 47 14.46 4.70 -0.09
CA ASP A 47 14.92 3.51 0.59
C ASP A 47 13.93 2.36 0.39
N GLY A 48 14.46 1.15 0.29
CA GLY A 48 13.67 -0.04 -0.01
C GLY A 48 13.46 -0.25 -1.50
N ARG A 49 12.43 -1.05 -1.82
CA ARG A 49 12.17 -1.55 -3.17
C ARG A 49 10.73 -1.31 -3.59
N MET A 50 10.56 -0.93 -4.85
CA MET A 50 9.24 -0.81 -5.47
C MET A 50 8.70 -2.20 -5.79
N VAL A 51 7.54 -2.52 -5.21
CA VAL A 51 6.81 -3.77 -5.43
C VAL A 51 5.83 -3.63 -6.60
N GLY A 52 5.23 -2.44 -6.76
CA GLY A 52 4.25 -2.19 -7.80
C GLY A 52 3.80 -0.74 -7.89
N TYR A 53 2.90 -0.45 -8.83
CA TYR A 53 2.36 0.88 -9.03
C TYR A 53 1.01 0.84 -9.76
N ALA A 54 0.20 1.88 -9.55
CA ALA A 54 -1.05 2.04 -10.28
C ALA A 54 -0.86 2.73 -11.64
N LEU A 55 -1.65 2.28 -12.62
CA LEU A 55 -1.88 2.97 -13.88
C LEU A 55 -3.14 3.82 -13.77
N LEU A 56 -3.09 5.02 -14.34
CA LEU A 56 -4.24 5.91 -14.39
C LEU A 56 -4.95 5.85 -15.74
N GLY A 57 -6.28 5.88 -15.69
CA GLY A 57 -7.14 6.02 -16.85
C GLY A 57 -7.12 7.42 -17.46
N PRO A 58 -7.69 7.59 -18.67
CA PRO A 58 -7.72 8.87 -19.37
C PRO A 58 -8.49 9.97 -18.63
N LYS A 59 -9.41 9.60 -17.73
CA LYS A 59 -10.17 10.54 -16.89
C LYS A 59 -9.31 11.21 -15.81
N ALA A 60 -8.14 10.63 -15.47
CA ALA A 60 -7.22 11.26 -14.53
C ALA A 60 -6.64 12.56 -15.11
N LYS A 61 -6.82 13.64 -14.36
CA LYS A 61 -6.31 14.97 -14.69
C LYS A 61 -5.03 15.25 -13.91
N PRO A 62 -4.00 15.84 -14.55
CA PRO A 62 -2.83 16.30 -13.82
C PRO A 62 -3.21 17.46 -12.90
N SER A 63 -2.39 17.67 -11.87
CA SER A 63 -2.46 18.88 -11.03
C SER A 63 -2.34 20.12 -11.91
N ARG A 64 -3.21 21.11 -11.68
CA ARG A 64 -3.16 22.40 -12.40
C ARG A 64 -1.87 23.18 -12.14
N SER A 65 -1.27 23.01 -10.96
CA SER A 65 -0.08 23.77 -10.56
C SER A 65 1.24 23.15 -11.04
N SER A 66 1.31 21.83 -11.15
CA SER A 66 2.57 21.14 -11.44
C SER A 66 2.56 20.29 -12.71
N GLY A 67 1.40 20.09 -13.34
CA GLY A 67 1.27 19.18 -14.48
C GLY A 67 1.47 17.69 -14.16
N THR A 68 1.72 17.34 -12.89
CA THR A 68 1.95 15.96 -12.46
C THR A 68 0.66 15.25 -12.04
N PHE A 69 0.67 13.92 -12.17
CA PHE A 69 -0.39 13.03 -11.70
C PHE A 69 -0.04 12.48 -10.32
N ARG A 70 -1.04 12.35 -9.45
CA ARG A 70 -0.90 11.56 -8.22
C ARG A 70 -1.12 10.10 -8.55
N ARG A 71 -0.10 9.27 -8.33
CA ARG A 71 -0.11 7.84 -8.67
C ARG A 71 0.30 7.04 -7.46
N ARG A 72 -0.47 5.99 -7.18
CA ARG A 72 -0.17 5.08 -6.09
C ARG A 72 1.04 4.21 -6.44
N VAL A 73 1.96 4.11 -5.50
CA VAL A 73 3.16 3.27 -5.57
C VAL A 73 3.15 2.36 -4.36
N PHE A 74 3.49 1.09 -4.59
CA PHE A 74 3.60 0.05 -3.58
C PHE A 74 5.07 -0.31 -3.37
N TRP A 75 5.48 -0.44 -2.11
CA TRP A 75 6.88 -0.62 -1.75
C TRP A 75 7.05 -1.34 -0.40
N LEU A 76 8.28 -1.80 -0.16
CA LEU A 76 8.72 -2.42 1.08
C LEU A 76 10.10 -1.89 1.46
N LEU A 77 10.35 -1.71 2.76
CA LEU A 77 11.64 -1.35 3.33
C LEU A 77 12.43 -2.60 3.73
N PRO A 78 13.76 -2.50 3.89
CA PRO A 78 14.59 -3.64 4.32
C PRO A 78 14.20 -4.25 5.67
N HIS A 79 13.50 -3.51 6.53
CA HIS A 79 13.04 -3.95 7.86
C HIS A 79 11.54 -4.29 7.89
N ASP A 80 10.87 -4.35 6.73
CA ASP A 80 9.51 -4.90 6.66
C ASP A 80 9.54 -6.43 6.81
N ARG A 81 8.39 -7.00 7.19
CA ARG A 81 8.28 -8.41 7.60
C ARG A 81 8.72 -9.42 6.55
N ASP A 82 8.64 -9.07 5.26
CA ASP A 82 9.09 -9.96 4.18
C ASP A 82 10.59 -10.26 4.26
N THR A 83 11.37 -9.29 4.75
CA THR A 83 12.83 -9.41 4.89
C THR A 83 13.23 -9.74 6.32
N GLU A 84 12.56 -9.14 7.31
CA GLU A 84 12.82 -9.36 8.75
C GLU A 84 11.55 -9.89 9.45
N PRO A 85 11.23 -11.19 9.32
CA PRO A 85 9.97 -11.76 9.84
C PRO A 85 9.86 -11.69 11.36
N ASP A 86 10.99 -11.78 12.08
CA ASP A 86 11.06 -11.67 13.54
C ASP A 86 11.41 -10.23 14.01
N GLY A 87 11.39 -9.26 13.09
CA GLY A 87 11.79 -7.86 13.32
C GLY A 87 10.68 -6.97 13.88
N LEU A 88 10.81 -5.66 13.63
CA LEU A 88 9.90 -4.62 14.14
C LEU A 88 8.42 -4.91 13.84
N TYR A 89 8.15 -5.47 12.66
CA TYR A 89 6.81 -5.77 12.19
C TYR A 89 6.45 -7.26 12.31
N ALA A 90 7.13 -8.02 13.17
CA ALA A 90 6.73 -9.39 13.50
C ALA A 90 5.28 -9.46 14.00
N ARG A 91 4.86 -8.43 14.75
CA ARG A 91 3.45 -8.17 15.10
C ARG A 91 3.08 -6.73 14.76
N GLY A 92 1.92 -6.57 14.16
CA GLY A 92 1.47 -5.32 13.60
C GLY A 92 2.07 -5.05 12.22
N ALA A 93 1.57 -4.02 11.55
CA ALA A 93 2.13 -3.52 10.30
C ALA A 93 2.15 -1.97 10.27
N PRO A 94 3.01 -1.36 9.42
CA PRO A 94 3.08 0.09 9.25
C PRO A 94 1.69 0.72 9.02
N ALA A 95 1.51 1.99 9.37
CA ALA A 95 0.19 2.64 9.27
C ALA A 95 -0.32 2.69 7.81
N GLU A 96 0.59 2.83 6.86
CA GLU A 96 0.36 2.83 5.43
C GLU A 96 0.34 1.42 4.80
N ALA A 97 0.56 0.37 5.58
CA ALA A 97 0.54 -1.00 5.09
C ALA A 97 -0.88 -1.48 4.85
N VAL A 98 -1.05 -2.29 3.80
CA VAL A 98 -2.32 -2.92 3.43
C VAL A 98 -2.10 -4.36 3.00
N ASP A 99 -3.05 -5.23 3.30
CA ASP A 99 -3.03 -6.60 2.81
C ASP A 99 -3.17 -6.57 1.29
N VAL A 100 -2.19 -7.17 0.60
CA VAL A 100 -2.14 -7.30 -0.85
C VAL A 100 -3.40 -7.94 -1.43
N ARG A 101 -4.07 -8.82 -0.68
CA ARG A 101 -5.29 -9.53 -1.11
C ARG A 101 -6.53 -8.65 -1.15
N THR A 102 -6.46 -7.47 -0.53
CA THR A 102 -7.58 -6.52 -0.46
C THR A 102 -7.42 -5.37 -1.48
N LEU A 103 -6.32 -5.34 -2.22
CA LEU A 103 -6.02 -4.29 -3.17
C LEU A 103 -6.75 -4.50 -4.49
N ALA A 104 -7.32 -3.41 -4.99
CA ALA A 104 -7.87 -3.29 -6.33
C ALA A 104 -7.68 -1.86 -6.85
N PRO A 105 -7.70 -1.62 -8.17
CA PRO A 105 -7.74 -0.27 -8.72
C PRO A 105 -8.89 0.55 -8.09
N GLY A 106 -8.59 1.72 -7.57
CA GLY A 106 -9.58 2.59 -6.93
C GLY A 106 -10.04 2.16 -5.54
N SER A 107 -9.61 1.00 -5.05
CA SER A 107 -9.79 0.58 -3.66
C SER A 107 -8.47 0.72 -2.90
N LYS A 108 -8.52 1.41 -1.76
CA LYS A 108 -7.30 1.63 -0.96
C LYS A 108 -6.78 0.36 -0.30
N GLY A 109 -7.58 -0.71 -0.25
CA GLY A 109 -7.30 -1.90 0.55
C GLY A 109 -7.40 -1.62 2.05
N HIS A 110 -7.20 -2.65 2.86
CA HIS A 110 -7.23 -2.52 4.31
C HIS A 110 -6.31 -3.54 4.96
N LYS A 111 -6.04 -3.32 6.25
CA LYS A 111 -5.30 -4.26 7.09
C LYS A 111 -6.21 -5.43 7.44
N THR A 112 -5.65 -6.62 7.42
CA THR A 112 -6.23 -7.89 7.86
C THR A 112 -5.36 -8.49 8.96
N GLU A 113 -5.86 -9.49 9.68
CA GLU A 113 -5.07 -10.27 10.65
C GLU A 113 -3.76 -10.79 10.05
N ARG A 114 -3.81 -11.24 8.79
CA ARG A 114 -2.61 -11.67 8.06
C ARG A 114 -1.59 -10.54 7.92
N SER A 115 -2.03 -9.38 7.43
CA SER A 115 -1.12 -8.23 7.31
C SER A 115 -0.57 -7.77 8.66
N GLU A 116 -1.31 -7.98 9.75
CA GLU A 116 -0.90 -7.61 11.11
C GLU A 116 -0.05 -8.70 11.81
N GLY A 117 0.30 -9.80 11.13
CA GLY A 117 1.27 -10.79 11.65
C GLY A 117 0.66 -11.82 12.60
N GLY A 118 -0.64 -12.07 12.49
CA GLY A 118 -1.35 -13.07 13.30
C GLY A 118 -2.73 -12.57 13.74
N PRO A 119 -3.50 -13.41 14.46
CA PRO A 119 -4.82 -13.00 14.92
C PRO A 119 -4.70 -11.68 15.69
N MET A 120 -5.47 -10.67 15.26
CA MET A 120 -5.57 -9.44 16.03
C MET A 120 -6.09 -9.84 17.39
N SER A 121 -5.24 -9.77 18.42
CA SER A 121 -5.62 -10.17 19.78
C SER A 121 -6.96 -9.52 20.12
N SER A 122 -8.00 -10.34 20.30
CA SER A 122 -9.30 -9.92 20.81
C SER A 122 -9.14 -9.54 22.29
N ALA A 123 -8.47 -8.43 22.57
CA ALA A 123 -8.31 -7.89 23.92
C ALA A 123 -9.58 -7.17 24.41
N ALA A 124 -10.76 -7.75 24.15
CA ALA A 124 -12.05 -7.22 24.60
C ALA A 124 -13.14 -8.31 24.79
N ALA A 125 -12.78 -9.55 25.11
CA ALA A 125 -13.78 -10.60 25.38
C ALA A 125 -13.38 -11.56 26.52
N ARG A 126 -12.68 -11.07 27.55
CA ARG A 126 -12.42 -11.88 28.74
C ARG A 126 -12.20 -11.09 30.01
N GLU A 127 -13.19 -10.28 30.37
CA GLU A 127 -13.37 -9.90 31.77
C GLU A 127 -14.84 -9.57 32.02
N LEU A 128 -15.67 -10.62 32.03
CA LEU A 128 -16.95 -10.68 32.73
C LEU A 128 -17.60 -12.01 32.41
N GLN A 129 -17.28 -13.04 33.19
CA GLN A 129 -18.22 -14.06 33.70
C GLN A 129 -17.52 -14.85 34.81
N PRO A 130 -18.22 -15.32 35.85
CA PRO A 130 -19.38 -14.76 36.55
C PRO A 130 -19.03 -14.24 37.97
#